data_AF-A0A5C2SD37-F1
#
_entry.id   AF-A0A5C2SD37-F1
#
_cell.length_a   1.000
_cell.length_b   1.000
_cell.length_c   1.000
_cell.angle_alpha   90.00
_cell.angle_beta   90.00
_cell.angle_gamma   90.00
#
_symmetry.space_group_name_H-M   'P 1'
#
loop_
_entity.id
_entity.type
_entity.pdbx_description
1 polymer ?
#
loop_
_entity_poly.entity_id
_entity_poly.type
_entity_poly.pdbx_seq_one_letter_code
_entity_poly.pdbx_strand_id
1 'polypeptide(L)'
;MPPPLSQAKIENVLSLLDSGQSANQIALKLDISVSCVSRLRSKYRPDLPKAAGGRPALLSPTTMRYAQRLITSGKADTAVDVSNELQADLHKSVSPQTVRRALKKMGMEAVRLKKSSPVPTTRASKRPRRAKS
;
A
#
# COMPACT_ATOMS: atom_id res chain seq x y z
N MET A 1 -28.77 -21.16 -23.05
CA MET A 1 -28.81 -19.82 -22.40
C MET A 1 -29.72 -19.91 -21.19
N PRO A 2 -29.31 -19.54 -19.97
CA PRO A 2 -30.23 -19.50 -18.85
C PRO A 2 -31.34 -18.47 -19.13
N PRO A 3 -32.57 -18.70 -18.64
CA PRO A 3 -33.69 -17.79 -18.86
C PRO A 3 -33.42 -16.42 -18.23
N PRO A 4 -33.94 -15.33 -18.83
CA PRO A 4 -33.84 -14.00 -18.24
C PRO A 4 -34.51 -13.96 -16.86
N LEU A 5 -33.94 -13.22 -15.91
CA LEU A 5 -34.57 -13.03 -14.61
C LEU A 5 -35.95 -12.39 -14.78
N SER A 6 -36.92 -12.87 -13.99
CA SER A 6 -38.23 -12.22 -13.87
C SER A 6 -38.07 -10.77 -13.40
N GLN A 7 -38.89 -9.88 -13.96
CA GLN A 7 -38.89 -8.46 -13.65
C GLN A 7 -39.07 -8.19 -12.14
N ALA A 8 -39.95 -8.95 -11.47
CA ALA A 8 -40.14 -8.85 -10.02
C ALA A 8 -38.86 -9.18 -9.23
N LYS A 9 -38.03 -10.12 -9.70
CA LYS A 9 -36.74 -10.41 -9.07
C LYS A 9 -35.76 -9.25 -9.26
N ILE A 10 -35.78 -8.58 -10.41
CA ILE A 10 -34.94 -7.42 -10.67
C ILE A 10 -35.31 -6.27 -9.72
N GLU A 11 -36.59 -5.97 -9.58
CA GLU A 11 -37.08 -4.92 -8.67
C GLU A 11 -36.74 -5.20 -7.21
N ASN A 12 -36.87 -6.46 -6.77
CA ASN A 12 -36.43 -6.88 -5.44
C ASN A 12 -34.92 -6.73 -5.24
N VAL A 13 -34.10 -7.02 -6.24
CA VAL A 13 -32.64 -6.79 -6.15
C VAL A 13 -32.35 -5.29 -6.02
N LEU A 14 -33.04 -4.45 -6.79
CA LEU A 14 -32.83 -3.00 -6.76
C LEU A 14 -33.24 -2.40 -5.40
N SER A 15 -34.40 -2.79 -4.85
CA SER A 15 -34.82 -2.32 -3.53
C SER A 15 -33.84 -2.75 -2.43
N LEU A 16 -33.30 -3.97 -2.50
CA LEU A 16 -32.29 -4.45 -1.54
C LEU A 16 -30.95 -3.72 -1.69
N LEU A 17 -30.53 -3.38 -2.91
CA LEU A 17 -29.34 -2.56 -3.15
C LEU A 17 -29.51 -1.14 -2.60
N ASP A 18 -30.68 -0.54 -2.82
CA ASP A 18 -31.01 0.80 -2.31
C ASP A 18 -31.09 0.80 -0.77
N SER A 19 -31.46 -0.33 -0.15
CA SER A 19 -31.38 -0.55 1.32
C SER A 19 -29.96 -0.78 1.87
N GLY A 20 -28.93 -0.81 1.02
CA GLY A 20 -27.52 -0.95 1.43
C GLY A 20 -27.05 -2.38 1.67
N GLN A 21 -27.80 -3.41 1.24
CA GLN A 21 -27.37 -4.80 1.41
C GLN A 21 -26.23 -5.18 0.45
N SER A 22 -25.34 -6.07 0.91
CA SER A 22 -24.23 -6.55 0.08
C SER A 22 -24.70 -7.51 -1.01
N ALA A 23 -23.99 -7.56 -2.13
CA ALA A 23 -24.33 -8.45 -3.24
C ALA A 23 -24.37 -9.94 -2.83
N ASN A 24 -23.53 -10.34 -1.87
CA ASN A 24 -23.55 -11.70 -1.31
C ASN A 24 -24.82 -11.97 -0.50
N GLN A 25 -25.24 -11.04 0.37
CA GLN A 25 -26.47 -11.20 1.14
C GLN A 25 -27.70 -11.29 0.22
N ILE A 26 -27.74 -10.46 -0.83
CA ILE A 26 -28.82 -10.48 -1.81
C ILE A 26 -28.84 -11.80 -2.59
N ALA A 27 -27.68 -12.28 -3.03
CA ALA A 27 -27.53 -13.55 -3.73
C ALA A 27 -28.05 -14.73 -2.89
N LEU A 28 -27.70 -14.77 -1.60
CA LEU A 28 -28.17 -15.80 -0.67
C LEU A 28 -29.69 -15.71 -0.40
N LYS A 29 -30.25 -14.51 -0.31
CA LYS A 29 -31.69 -14.30 -0.03
C LYS A 29 -32.59 -14.65 -1.21
N LEU A 30 -32.16 -14.32 -2.43
CA LEU A 30 -32.98 -14.46 -3.64
C LEU A 30 -32.62 -15.69 -4.48
N ASP A 31 -31.66 -16.50 -4.01
CA ASP A 31 -31.10 -17.65 -4.70
C ASP A 31 -30.69 -17.33 -6.14
N ILE A 32 -29.82 -16.32 -6.27
CA ILE A 32 -29.27 -15.85 -7.54
C ILE A 32 -27.77 -15.70 -7.44
N SER A 33 -27.08 -15.76 -8.59
CA SER A 33 -25.63 -15.59 -8.59
C SER A 33 -25.21 -14.16 -8.21
N VAL A 34 -24.11 -14.06 -7.47
CA VAL A 34 -23.50 -12.76 -7.10
C VAL A 34 -23.13 -11.95 -8.35
N SER A 35 -22.72 -12.62 -9.42
CA SER A 35 -22.42 -11.99 -10.72
C SER A 35 -23.65 -11.35 -11.35
N CYS A 36 -24.84 -11.94 -11.19
CA CYS A 36 -26.10 -11.35 -11.64
C CYS A 36 -26.40 -10.05 -10.88
N VAL A 37 -26.31 -10.08 -9.54
CA VAL A 37 -26.51 -8.88 -8.70
C VAL A 37 -25.52 -7.77 -9.08
N SER A 38 -24.24 -8.12 -9.28
CA SER A 38 -23.20 -7.17 -9.70
C SER A 38 -23.50 -6.53 -11.06
N ARG A 39 -24.01 -7.32 -12.02
CA ARG A 39 -24.41 -6.81 -13.34
C ARG A 39 -25.62 -5.88 -13.26
N LEU A 40 -26.64 -6.23 -12.46
CA LEU A 40 -27.82 -5.39 -12.23
C LEU A 40 -27.44 -4.07 -11.55
N ARG A 41 -26.59 -4.14 -10.51
CA ARG A 41 -26.04 -2.96 -9.85
C ARG A 41 -25.32 -2.06 -10.86
N SER A 42 -24.41 -2.61 -11.65
CA SER A 42 -23.64 -1.82 -12.62
C SER A 42 -24.52 -1.18 -13.70
N LYS A 43 -25.63 -1.84 -14.07
CA LYS A 43 -26.58 -1.35 -15.09
C LYS A 43 -27.51 -0.25 -14.58
N TYR A 44 -28.08 -0.42 -13.38
CA TYR A 44 -29.16 0.45 -12.88
C TYR A 44 -28.74 1.40 -11.76
N ARG A 45 -27.60 1.14 -11.11
CA ARG A 45 -27.10 1.83 -9.92
C ARG A 45 -25.57 2.01 -9.97
N PRO A 46 -25.02 2.65 -11.02
CA PRO A 46 -23.59 2.83 -11.17
C PRO A 46 -22.98 3.71 -10.07
N ASP A 47 -23.77 4.65 -9.53
CA ASP A 47 -23.31 5.66 -8.57
C ASP A 47 -23.27 5.15 -7.11
N LEU A 48 -23.77 3.94 -6.85
CA LEU A 48 -23.74 3.36 -5.51
C LEU A 48 -22.30 3.14 -5.05
N PRO A 49 -21.93 3.58 -3.82
CA PRO A 49 -20.58 3.46 -3.32
C PRO A 49 -20.13 2.00 -3.30
N LYS A 50 -18.94 1.73 -3.85
CA LYS A 50 -18.33 0.41 -3.80
C LYS A 50 -17.75 0.19 -2.42
N ALA A 51 -17.88 -1.05 -1.93
CA ALA A 51 -17.17 -1.44 -0.72
C ALA A 51 -15.67 -1.22 -0.93
N ALA A 52 -14.99 -0.70 0.09
CA ALA A 52 -13.55 -0.55 0.06
C ALA A 52 -12.92 -1.93 -0.13
N GLY A 53 -12.33 -2.14 -1.30
CA GLY A 53 -11.63 -3.38 -1.61
C GLY A 53 -10.22 -3.42 -1.02
N GLY A 54 -9.61 -4.59 -1.09
CA GLY A 54 -8.20 -4.79 -0.76
C GLY A 54 -7.95 -5.38 0.62
N ARG A 55 -6.71 -5.83 0.81
CA ARG A 55 -6.25 -6.40 2.08
C ARG A 55 -6.01 -5.26 3.09
N PRO A 56 -6.43 -5.43 4.36
CA PRO A 56 -6.05 -4.51 5.44
C PRO A 56 -4.53 -4.31 5.50
N ALA A 57 -4.11 -3.09 5.85
CA ALA A 57 -2.70 -2.78 6.01
C ALA A 57 -2.10 -3.60 7.16
N LEU A 58 -0.86 -4.09 6.98
CA LEU A 58 -0.14 -4.84 8.01
C LEU A 58 0.16 -3.97 9.25
N LEU A 59 0.48 -2.70 9.02
CA LEU A 59 0.78 -1.74 10.08
C LEU A 59 -0.49 -1.03 10.53
N SER A 60 -0.73 -1.01 11.83
CA SER A 60 -1.81 -0.23 12.42
C SER A 60 -1.44 1.26 12.46
N PRO A 61 -2.43 2.17 12.52
CA PRO A 61 -2.18 3.61 12.68
C PRO A 61 -1.27 3.94 13.87
N THR A 62 -1.42 3.21 14.97
CA THR A 62 -0.58 3.37 16.17
C THR A 62 0.88 2.99 15.91
N THR A 63 1.12 1.85 15.23
CA THR A 63 2.49 1.46 14.88
C THR A 63 3.15 2.40 13.88
N MET A 64 2.38 3.00 12.97
CA MET A 64 2.91 4.01 12.04
C MET A 64 3.33 5.29 12.78
N ARG A 65 2.51 5.77 13.72
CA ARG A 65 2.88 6.90 14.58
C ARG A 65 4.10 6.60 15.45
N TYR A 66 4.22 5.37 15.95
CA TYR A 66 5.39 4.98 16.72
C TYR A 66 6.66 5.00 15.87
N ALA A 67 6.61 4.44 14.65
CA ALA A 67 7.70 4.52 13.69
C ALA A 67 8.09 5.98 13.36
N GLN A 68 7.10 6.86 13.18
CA GLN A 68 7.35 8.30 13.01
C GLN A 68 8.10 8.87 14.20
N ARG A 69 7.64 8.56 15.42
CA ARG A 69 8.23 9.04 16.66
C ARG A 69 9.69 8.63 16.79
N LEU A 70 10.02 7.36 16.52
CA LEU A 70 11.39 6.84 16.57
C LEU A 70 12.34 7.69 15.71
N ILE A 71 11.92 8.06 14.50
CA ILE A 71 12.70 8.93 13.61
C ILE A 71 12.81 10.34 14.16
N THR A 72 11.68 10.96 14.55
CA THR A 72 11.69 12.34 15.06
C THR A 72 12.46 12.50 16.37
N SER A 73 12.54 11.43 17.19
CA SER A 73 13.33 11.43 18.42
C SER A 73 14.81 11.10 18.19
N GLY A 74 15.23 10.83 16.96
CA GLY A 74 16.61 10.44 16.64
C GLY A 74 17.01 9.05 17.13
N LYS A 75 16.03 8.17 17.43
CA LYS A 75 16.29 6.78 17.83
C LYS A 75 16.54 5.86 16.63
N ALA A 76 16.05 6.25 15.45
CA ALA A 76 16.22 5.49 14.21
C ALA A 76 16.35 6.45 13.03
N ASP A 77 17.38 6.28 12.21
CA ASP A 77 17.62 7.14 11.05
C ASP A 77 17.08 6.55 9.75
N THR A 78 17.07 5.22 9.66
CA THR A 78 16.65 4.50 8.47
C THR A 78 15.43 3.62 8.71
N ALA A 79 14.73 3.29 7.62
CA ALA A 79 13.60 2.35 7.70
C ALA A 79 14.01 0.93 8.12
N VAL A 80 15.29 0.58 8.00
CA VAL A 80 15.82 -0.71 8.48
C VAL A 80 15.93 -0.66 10.01
N ASP A 81 16.47 0.44 10.55
CA ASP A 81 16.56 0.64 12.00
C ASP A 81 15.17 0.61 12.62
N VAL A 82 14.22 1.34 12.01
CA VAL A 82 12.81 1.31 12.46
C VAL A 82 12.23 -0.10 12.42
N SER A 83 12.52 -0.93 11.40
CA SER A 83 12.01 -2.31 11.38
C SER A 83 12.60 -3.17 12.50
N ASN A 84 13.87 -2.95 12.85
CA ASN A 84 14.53 -3.66 13.94
C ASN A 84 13.96 -3.23 15.30
N GLU A 85 13.75 -1.93 15.50
CA GLU A 85 13.12 -1.38 16.71
C GLU A 85 11.67 -1.89 16.87
N LEU A 86 10.89 -1.93 15.78
CA LEU A 86 9.53 -2.49 15.81
C LEU A 86 9.53 -3.98 16.16
N GLN A 87 10.55 -4.73 15.73
CA GLN A 87 10.72 -6.12 16.08
C GLN A 87 11.15 -6.29 17.54
N ALA A 88 12.01 -5.41 18.06
CA ALA A 88 12.46 -5.44 19.44
C ALA A 88 11.34 -5.08 20.42
N ASP A 89 10.65 -3.96 20.19
CA ASP A 89 9.67 -3.39 21.13
C ASP A 89 8.29 -4.04 21.04
N LEU A 90 7.84 -4.41 19.83
CA LEU A 90 6.49 -4.92 19.60
C LEU A 90 6.45 -6.37 19.14
N HIS A 91 7.60 -7.04 19.04
CA HIS A 91 7.73 -8.40 18.48
C HIS A 91 7.08 -8.56 17.10
N LYS A 92 7.03 -7.46 16.32
CA LYS A 92 6.45 -7.43 14.98
C LYS A 92 7.54 -7.35 13.94
N SER A 93 7.81 -8.47 13.29
CA SER A 93 8.70 -8.47 12.12
C SER A 93 7.97 -7.85 10.92
N VAL A 94 8.49 -6.71 10.46
CA VAL A 94 7.92 -5.98 9.32
C VAL A 94 9.05 -5.66 8.36
N SER A 95 8.83 -5.94 7.07
CA SER A 95 9.82 -5.60 6.04
C SER A 95 10.15 -4.10 6.07
N PRO A 96 11.43 -3.71 5.93
CA PRO A 96 11.82 -2.31 5.78
C PRO A 96 11.08 -1.60 4.64
N GLN A 97 10.68 -2.33 3.59
CA GLN A 97 9.91 -1.76 2.49
C GLN A 97 8.49 -1.36 2.90
N THR A 98 7.84 -2.14 3.77
CA THR A 98 6.53 -1.81 4.33
C THR A 98 6.62 -0.57 5.21
N VAL A 99 7.70 -0.46 6.01
CA VAL A 99 7.98 0.74 6.82
C VAL A 99 8.15 1.96 5.92
N ARG A 100 8.97 1.89 4.86
CA ARG A 100 9.13 3.01 3.90
C ARG A 100 7.81 3.45 3.28
N ARG A 101 6.97 2.50 2.87
CA ARG A 101 5.64 2.81 2.29
C ARG A 101 4.74 3.52 3.30
N ALA A 102 4.76 3.08 4.56
CA ALA A 102 4.00 3.72 5.63
C ALA A 102 4.52 5.14 5.93
N LEU A 103 5.83 5.32 6.05
CA LEU A 103 6.47 6.62 6.26
C LEU A 103 6.17 7.60 5.12
N LYS A 104 6.27 7.14 3.87
CA LYS A 104 5.92 7.95 2.69
C LYS A 104 4.44 8.35 2.68
N LYS A 105 3.54 7.46 3.11
CA LYS A 105 2.11 7.77 3.25
C LYS A 105 1.84 8.85 4.31
N MET A 106 2.71 8.98 5.31
CA MET A 106 2.67 10.05 6.32
C MET A 106 3.40 11.33 5.88
N GLY A 107 3.90 11.41 4.65
CA GLY A 107 4.62 12.58 4.13
C GLY A 107 6.09 12.65 4.50
N MET A 108 6.69 11.57 5.03
CA MET A 108 8.13 11.52 5.27
C MET A 108 8.89 11.12 4.00
N GLU A 109 9.92 11.89 3.67
CA GLU A 109 10.81 11.62 2.55
C GLU A 109 12.26 11.47 3.02
N ALA A 110 13.01 10.61 2.33
CA ALA A 110 14.41 10.38 2.65
C ALA A 110 15.25 11.55 2.12
N VAL A 111 16.01 12.18 3.01
CA VAL A 111 17.01 13.18 2.62
C VAL A 111 18.20 12.47 1.98
N ARG A 112 18.48 12.77 0.71
CA ARG A 112 19.71 12.30 0.05
C ARG A 112 20.81 13.31 0.32
N LEU A 113 21.83 12.90 1.06
CA LEU A 113 23.07 13.66 1.16
C LEU A 113 23.70 13.75 -0.23
N LYS A 114 24.03 14.97 -0.66
CA LYS A 114 24.73 15.21 -1.93
C LYS A 114 26.09 14.52 -1.83
N LYS A 115 26.39 13.59 -2.74
CA LYS A 115 27.70 12.92 -2.79
C LYS A 115 28.77 14.01 -2.97
N SER A 116 29.74 14.10 -2.05
CA SER A 116 30.92 14.94 -2.26
C SER A 116 31.58 14.48 -3.55
N SER A 117 31.92 15.43 -4.44
CA SER A 117 32.62 15.12 -5.68
C SER A 117 33.89 14.31 -5.40
N PRO A 118 34.28 13.36 -6.27
CA PRO A 118 35.53 12.64 -6.11
C PRO A 118 36.68 13.64 -5.96
N VAL A 119 37.49 13.49 -4.92
CA VAL A 119 38.72 14.28 -4.76
C VAL A 119 39.61 13.97 -5.97
N PRO A 120 40.00 14.95 -6.80
CA PRO A 120 40.87 14.66 -7.94
C PRO A 120 42.22 14.18 -7.42
N THR A 121 42.58 12.94 -7.72
CA THR A 121 43.91 12.40 -7.41
C THR A 121 44.92 12.97 -8.40
N THR A 122 45.35 14.22 -8.24
CA THR A 122 46.51 14.72 -8.98
C THR A 122 47.79 14.14 -8.37
N ARG A 123 48.04 12.84 -8.57
CA ARG A 123 49.40 12.28 -8.48
C ARG A 123 50.03 12.42 -9.85
N ALA A 124 50.61 13.60 -10.12
CA ALA A 124 51.60 13.76 -11.17
C ALA A 124 52.83 12.92 -10.78
N SER A 125 52.79 11.63 -11.10
CA SER A 125 53.96 10.76 -11.03
C SER A 125 54.95 11.20 -12.11
N LYS A 126 55.92 12.03 -11.71
CA LYS A 126 57.15 12.24 -12.47
C LYS A 126 57.79 10.89 -12.72
N ARG A 127 57.61 10.29 -13.90
CA ARG A 127 58.45 9.20 -14.40
C ARG A 127 59.79 9.81 -14.81
N PRO A 128 60.92 9.49 -14.17
CA PRO A 128 62.21 9.87 -14.74
C PRO A 128 62.39 9.13 -16.07
N ARG A 129 62.75 9.88 -17.12
CA ARG A 129 63.13 9.33 -18.42
C ARG A 129 64.39 8.49 -18.23
N ARG A 130 64.30 7.17 -18.47
CA ARG A 130 65.46 6.27 -18.46
C ARG A 130 66.32 6.60 -19.68
N ALA A 131 67.49 7.20 -19.47
CA ALA A 131 68.48 7.38 -20.52
C ALA A 131 69.03 5.99 -20.91
N LYS A 132 69.12 5.73 -22.22
CA LYS A 132 69.80 4.56 -22.78
C LYS A 132 71.25 4.95 -23.06
N SER A 133 72.21 4.21 -22.51
CA SER A 133 73.57 3.99 -23.03
C SER A 133 74.15 2.79 -22.31
#